data_AF-A0A8X6UR99-F1
#
_entry.id   AF-A0A8X6UR99-F1
#
_cell.length_a   1.000
_cell.length_b   1.000
_cell.length_c   1.000
_cell.angle_alpha   90.00
_cell.angle_beta   90.00
_cell.angle_gamma   90.00
#
_symmetry.space_group_name_H-M   'P 1'
#
loop_
_entity.id
_entity.type
_entity.pdbx_description
1 polymer ?
#
loop_
_entity_poly.entity_id
_entity_poly.type
_entity_poly.pdbx_seq_one_letter_code
_entity_poly.pdbx_strand_id
1 'polypeptide(L)'
;MLFIFWDQEGPIYYELLKPGETVNTDPYKQGLLNLNDAILKKREQYKKRPHKVIFLDDNTPNHRAKPTKDIVKELDREPLAHAAYLSDLAPSDYHLFASLGHALADQRFTSYENVKS
;
A
#
# COMPACT_ATOMS: atom_id res chain seq x y z
N MET A 1 0.38 9.75 8.22
CA MET A 1 -0.35 8.58 7.69
C MET A 1 0.66 7.64 7.04
N LEU A 2 0.59 6.33 7.29
CA LEU A 2 1.48 5.33 6.68
C LEU A 2 0.76 4.62 5.54
N PHE A 3 1.36 4.65 4.34
CA PHE A 3 0.99 3.81 3.20
C PHE A 3 2.03 2.74 3.05
N ILE A 4 1.63 1.49 2.94
CA ILE A 4 2.56 0.37 2.78
C ILE A 4 1.99 -0.67 1.83
N PHE A 5 2.84 -1.15 0.94
CA PHE A 5 2.60 -2.26 0.03
C PHE A 5 3.67 -3.32 0.27
N TRP A 6 3.22 -4.55 0.36
CA TRP A 6 4.05 -5.69 0.75
C TRP A 6 3.49 -6.97 0.13
N ASP A 7 4.33 -7.99 0.07
CA ASP A 7 3.94 -9.34 -0.33
C ASP A 7 4.50 -10.35 0.68
N GLN A 8 4.37 -11.64 0.38
CA GLN A 8 4.89 -12.73 1.21
C GLN A 8 6.42 -12.68 1.44
N GLU A 9 7.18 -11.93 0.63
CA GLU A 9 8.63 -11.72 0.79
C GLU A 9 8.94 -10.45 1.59
N GLY A 10 7.92 -9.71 2.05
CA GLY A 10 8.03 -8.54 2.92
C GLY A 10 7.72 -7.20 2.25
N PRO A 11 8.10 -6.07 2.89
CA PRO A 11 7.75 -4.72 2.42
C PRO A 11 8.39 -4.34 1.08
N ILE A 12 7.56 -3.89 0.14
CA ILE A 12 7.99 -3.46 -1.20
C ILE A 12 8.15 -1.95 -1.25
N TYR A 13 7.12 -1.20 -0.89
CA TYR A 13 7.11 0.27 -0.87
C TYR A 13 6.33 0.74 0.34
N TYR A 14 6.80 1.81 0.97
CA TYR A 14 6.02 2.51 1.97
C TYR A 14 6.35 3.99 1.94
N GLU A 15 5.37 4.79 2.37
CA GLU A 15 5.51 6.23 2.48
C GLU A 15 4.79 6.70 3.74
N LEU A 16 5.51 7.47 4.55
CA LEU A 16 4.95 8.14 5.70
C LEU A 16 4.67 9.59 5.32
N LEU A 17 3.40 9.95 5.17
CA LEU A 17 3.02 11.34 4.86
C LEU A 17 3.32 12.28 6.01
N LYS A 18 3.58 13.56 5.68
CA LYS A 18 3.82 14.59 6.70
C LYS A 18 2.60 14.76 7.60
N PRO A 19 2.79 15.28 8.83
CA PRO A 19 1.67 15.54 9.74
C PRO A 19 0.61 16.43 9.07
N GLY A 20 -0.66 15.99 9.13
CA GLY A 20 -1.80 16.71 8.57
C GLY A 20 -2.10 16.43 7.09
N GLU A 21 -1.24 15.71 6.38
CA GLU A 21 -1.51 15.31 4.99
C GLU A 21 -2.40 14.05 4.92
N THR A 22 -3.39 14.08 4.03
CA THR A 22 -4.27 12.95 3.71
C THR A 22 -3.97 12.44 2.30
N VAL A 23 -4.15 11.14 2.07
CA VAL A 23 -4.11 10.62 0.69
C VAL A 23 -5.38 11.01 -0.04
N ASN A 24 -5.22 12.01 -0.89
CA ASN A 24 -6.13 12.30 -1.98
C ASN A 24 -5.75 11.44 -3.19
N THR A 25 -6.53 11.53 -4.26
CA THR A 25 -6.34 10.71 -5.46
C THR A 25 -4.96 10.84 -6.08
N ASP A 26 -4.37 12.04 -6.17
CA ASP A 26 -3.10 12.23 -6.87
C ASP A 26 -1.87 11.69 -6.12
N PRO A 27 -1.71 11.91 -4.80
CA PRO A 27 -0.68 11.21 -4.01
C PRO A 27 -0.80 9.67 -4.10
N TYR A 28 -2.02 9.13 -4.12
CA TYR A 28 -2.22 7.68 -4.27
C TYR A 28 -1.69 7.17 -5.61
N LYS A 29 -2.05 7.85 -6.70
CA LYS A 29 -1.54 7.53 -8.05
C LYS A 29 -0.02 7.53 -8.10
N GLN A 30 0.61 8.57 -7.57
CA GLN A 30 2.07 8.64 -7.56
C GLN A 30 2.67 7.51 -6.72
N GLY A 31 2.03 7.17 -5.60
CA GLY A 31 2.37 6.00 -4.79
C GLY A 31 2.31 4.68 -5.58
N LEU A 32 1.30 4.48 -6.43
CA LEU A 32 1.19 3.30 -7.29
C LEU A 32 2.30 3.23 -8.36
N LEU A 33 2.67 4.37 -8.95
CA LEU A 33 3.80 4.44 -9.90
C LEU A 33 5.13 4.11 -9.20
N ASN A 34 5.36 4.70 -8.03
CA ASN A 34 6.56 4.43 -7.23
C ASN A 34 6.59 2.95 -6.76
N LEU A 35 5.44 2.40 -6.38
CA LEU A 35 5.28 0.99 -6.06
C LEU A 35 5.68 0.12 -7.25
N ASN A 36 5.23 0.44 -8.46
CA ASN A 36 5.59 -0.34 -9.64
C ASN A 36 7.11 -0.39 -9.86
N ASP A 37 7.78 0.76 -9.75
CA ASP A 37 9.24 0.81 -9.84
C ASP A 37 9.91 -0.01 -8.73
N ALA A 38 9.37 0.04 -7.51
CA ALA A 38 9.87 -0.75 -6.39
C ALA A 38 9.67 -2.26 -6.60
N ILE A 39 8.53 -2.69 -7.12
CA ILE A 39 8.26 -4.10 -7.49
C ILE A 39 9.30 -4.54 -8.52
N LEU A 40 9.49 -3.77 -9.60
CA LEU A 40 10.43 -4.15 -10.65
C LEU A 40 11.87 -4.23 -10.13
N LYS A 41 12.25 -3.44 -9.13
CA LYS A 41 13.58 -3.51 -8.50
C LYS A 41 13.72 -4.67 -7.51
N LYS A 42 12.73 -4.88 -6.63
CA LYS A 42 12.80 -5.84 -5.51
C LYS A 42 12.32 -7.25 -5.86
N ARG A 43 11.56 -7.39 -6.94
CA ARG A 43 10.89 -8.62 -7.36
C ARG A 43 11.07 -8.83 -8.87
N GLU A 44 12.30 -9.16 -9.27
CA GLU A 44 12.68 -9.26 -10.69
C GLU A 44 11.80 -10.23 -11.50
N GLN A 45 11.20 -11.22 -10.83
CA GLN A 45 10.26 -12.17 -11.42
C GLN A 45 9.09 -11.48 -12.14
N TYR A 46 8.67 -10.31 -11.68
CA TYR A 46 7.54 -9.57 -12.25
C TYR A 46 7.93 -8.66 -13.41
N LYS A 47 9.24 -8.44 -13.69
CA LYS A 47 9.70 -7.69 -14.87
C LYS A 47 9.21 -8.30 -16.18
N LYS A 48 9.19 -9.64 -16.24
CA LYS A 48 8.82 -10.39 -17.46
C LYS A 48 7.34 -10.77 -17.51
N ARG A 49 6.59 -10.58 -16.41
CA ARG A 49 5.22 -11.06 -16.23
C ARG A 49 4.40 -10.12 -15.33
N PRO A 50 4.18 -8.86 -15.76
CA PRO A 50 3.51 -7.87 -14.92
C PRO A 50 2.06 -8.25 -14.53
N HIS A 51 1.27 -8.80 -15.47
CA HIS A 51 -0.08 -9.37 -15.22
C HIS A 51 -0.17 -10.41 -14.11
N LYS A 52 0.94 -11.02 -13.68
CA LYS A 52 0.93 -11.99 -12.57
C LYS A 52 0.88 -11.34 -11.19
N VAL A 53 0.99 -10.02 -11.10
CA VAL A 53 0.81 -9.31 -9.85
C VAL A 53 -0.68 -9.08 -9.64
N ILE A 54 -1.21 -9.82 -8.67
CA ILE A 54 -2.56 -9.64 -8.13
C ILE A 54 -2.49 -8.52 -7.10
N PHE A 55 -3.22 -7.44 -7.34
CA PHE A 55 -3.22 -6.25 -6.52
C PHE A 55 -4.44 -6.25 -5.59
N LEU A 56 -4.19 -6.31 -4.28
CA LEU A 56 -5.21 -6.23 -3.25
C LEU A 56 -5.08 -4.90 -2.51
N ASP A 57 -6.17 -4.12 -2.52
CA ASP A 57 -6.35 -2.91 -1.73
C ASP A 57 -7.72 -2.90 -1.04
N ASP A 58 -7.88 -1.99 -0.07
CA ASP A 58 -9.17 -1.78 0.58
C ASP A 58 -10.20 -1.16 -0.39
N ASN A 59 -11.47 -1.23 0.00
CA ASN A 59 -12.56 -0.67 -0.80
C ASN A 59 -12.81 0.83 -0.52
N THR A 60 -11.78 1.64 -0.25
CA THR A 60 -11.98 3.07 -0.01
C THR A 60 -12.40 3.82 -1.29
N PRO A 61 -13.17 4.93 -1.18
CA PRO A 61 -13.61 5.70 -2.34
C PRO A 61 -12.48 6.17 -3.26
N ASN A 62 -11.33 6.54 -2.69
CA ASN A 62 -10.16 6.99 -3.45
C ASN A 62 -9.53 5.85 -4.27
N HIS A 63 -9.50 4.63 -3.71
CA HIS A 63 -8.97 3.45 -4.41
C HIS A 63 -9.92 2.97 -5.51
N ARG A 64 -11.23 3.19 -5.34
CA ARG A 64 -12.24 2.84 -6.36
C ARG A 64 -12.49 3.93 -7.39
N ALA A 65 -11.88 5.10 -7.24
CA ALA A 65 -11.98 6.19 -8.19
C ALA A 65 -11.46 5.75 -9.57
N LYS A 66 -12.11 6.26 -10.63
CA LYS A 66 -11.72 5.96 -12.02
C LYS A 66 -10.21 6.14 -12.29
N PRO A 67 -9.57 7.24 -11.86
CA PRO A 67 -8.17 7.46 -12.16
C PRO A 67 -7.22 6.43 -11.53
N THR A 68 -7.61 5.85 -10.39
CA THR A 68 -6.87 4.78 -9.73
C THR A 68 -6.98 3.47 -10.53
N LYS A 69 -8.21 3.12 -10.96
CA LYS A 69 -8.47 1.94 -11.79
C LYS A 69 -7.72 2.02 -13.11
N ASP A 70 -7.66 3.22 -13.70
CA ASP A 70 -6.93 3.46 -14.95
C ASP A 70 -5.43 3.17 -14.76
N ILE A 71 -4.81 3.64 -13.68
CA ILE A 71 -3.39 3.34 -13.38
C ILE A 71 -3.13 1.86 -13.10
N VAL A 72 -3.96 1.19 -12.30
CA VAL A 72 -3.80 -0.26 -12.03
C VAL A 72 -3.83 -1.05 -13.34
N LYS A 73 -4.71 -0.65 -14.27
CA LYS A 73 -4.79 -1.24 -15.61
C LYS A 73 -3.60 -0.89 -16.48
N GLU A 74 -3.13 0.36 -16.48
CA GLU A 74 -1.93 0.79 -17.22
C GLU A 74 -0.67 0.04 -16.77
N LEU A 75 -0.60 -0.30 -15.48
CA LEU A 75 0.48 -1.09 -14.90
C LEU A 75 0.35 -2.61 -15.16
N ASP A 76 -0.67 -3.04 -15.90
CA ASP A 76 -0.98 -4.45 -16.21
C ASP A 76 -1.04 -5.29 -14.92
N ARG A 77 -1.78 -4.81 -13.92
CA ARG A 77 -1.99 -5.49 -12.63
C ARG A 77 -3.41 -6.01 -12.55
N GLU A 78 -3.59 -7.21 -12.00
CA GLU A 78 -4.91 -7.81 -11.82
C GLU A 78 -5.53 -7.35 -10.49
N PRO A 79 -6.59 -6.53 -10.48
CA PRO A 79 -7.22 -6.12 -9.23
C PRO A 79 -7.98 -7.28 -8.60
N LEU A 80 -7.72 -7.56 -7.34
CA LEU A 80 -8.49 -8.53 -6.56
C LEU A 80 -9.73 -7.86 -5.97
N ALA A 81 -10.90 -8.44 -6.20
CA ALA A 81 -12.13 -7.96 -5.60
C ALA A 81 -12.06 -8.12 -4.07
N HIS A 82 -12.26 -7.02 -3.35
CA HIS A 82 -12.35 -7.01 -1.90
C HIS A 82 -13.71 -6.46 -1.46
N ALA A 83 -14.39 -7.19 -0.58
CA ALA A 83 -15.68 -6.79 -0.05
C ALA A 83 -15.53 -5.59 0.91
N ALA A 84 -16.57 -4.76 0.98
CA ALA A 84 -16.55 -3.58 1.84
C ALA A 84 -16.52 -3.98 3.33
N TYR A 85 -15.76 -3.23 4.13
CA TYR A 85 -15.73 -3.33 5.60
C TYR A 85 -15.24 -4.68 6.18
N LEU A 86 -14.47 -5.45 5.42
CA LEU A 86 -13.92 -6.74 5.88
C LEU A 86 -12.41 -6.64 6.17
N SER A 87 -12.05 -5.92 7.24
CA SER A 87 -10.67 -5.84 7.75
C SER A 87 -10.07 -7.22 8.02
N ASP A 88 -10.90 -8.18 8.46
CA ASP A 88 -10.48 -9.56 8.74
C ASP A 88 -10.01 -10.30 7.48
N LEU A 89 -10.34 -9.79 6.28
CA LEU A 89 -9.89 -10.33 4.99
C LEU A 89 -8.74 -9.51 4.38
N ALA A 90 -8.31 -8.43 5.02
CA ALA A 90 -7.21 -7.60 4.56
C ALA A 90 -5.94 -7.98 5.33
N PRO A 91 -4.92 -8.60 4.67
CA PRO A 91 -3.68 -9.00 5.33
C PRO A 91 -2.99 -7.86 6.07
N SER A 92 -3.07 -6.64 5.53
CA SER A 92 -2.51 -5.45 6.17
C SER A 92 -3.16 -5.18 7.53
N ASP A 93 -4.48 -5.36 7.68
CA ASP A 93 -5.19 -5.05 8.92
C ASP A 93 -5.02 -6.16 9.95
N TYR A 94 -5.36 -7.41 9.59
CA TYR A 94 -5.37 -8.51 10.57
C TYR A 94 -3.97 -8.98 10.99
N HIS A 95 -2.93 -8.70 10.20
CA HIS A 95 -1.58 -9.18 10.46
C HIS A 95 -0.59 -8.04 10.69
N LEU A 96 -0.33 -7.24 9.64
CA LEU A 96 0.73 -6.24 9.67
C LEU A 96 0.45 -5.14 10.71
N PHE A 97 -0.72 -4.50 10.62
CA PHE A 97 -1.11 -3.41 11.52
C PHE A 97 -1.50 -3.89 12.91
N ALA A 98 -2.06 -5.10 13.04
CA ALA A 98 -2.24 -5.73 14.34
C ALA A 98 -0.90 -5.88 15.09
N SER A 99 0.10 -6.47 14.43
CA SER A 99 1.44 -6.61 15.03
C SER A 99 2.13 -5.26 15.26
N LEU A 100 2.03 -4.33 14.32
CA LEU A 100 2.62 -3.00 14.45
C LEU A 100 1.96 -2.22 15.60
N GLY A 101 0.65 -2.32 15.76
CA GLY A 101 -0.08 -1.69 16.86
C GLY A 101 0.42 -2.14 18.23
N HIS A 102 0.70 -3.44 18.40
CA HIS A 102 1.31 -3.95 19.64
C HIS A 102 2.72 -3.39 19.86
N ALA A 103 3.56 -3.33 18.82
CA ALA A 103 4.92 -2.80 18.94
C ALA A 103 4.94 -1.29 19.24
N LEU A 104 3.95 -0.55 18.74
CA LEU A 104 3.84 0.90 18.91
C LEU A 104 3.11 1.31 20.20
N ALA A 105 2.44 0.39 20.90
CA ALA A 105 1.57 0.70 22.04
C ALA A 105 2.29 1.49 23.15
N ASP A 106 3.56 1.17 23.41
CA ASP A 106 4.37 1.81 24.46
C ASP A 106 5.30 2.90 23.91
N GLN A 107 5.26 3.17 22.61
CA GLN A 107 6.13 4.16 21.97
C GLN A 107 5.55 5.57 22.13
N ARG A 108 6.43 6.54 22.38
CA ARG A 108 6.09 7.97 22.41
C ARG A 108 6.96 8.72 21.43
N PHE A 109 6.38 9.08 20.29
CA PHE A 109 7.07 9.85 19.27
C PHE A 109 6.87 11.35 19.51
N THR A 110 7.96 12.11 19.53
CA THR A 110 7.93 13.57 19.67
C THR A 110 8.17 14.30 18.35
N SER A 111 8.51 13.57 17.29
CA SER A 111 8.72 14.13 15.96
C SER A 111 8.39 13.13 14.86
N TYR A 112 8.15 13.64 13.64
CA TYR A 112 7.94 12.82 12.45
C TYR A 112 9.14 11.91 12.14
N GLU A 113 10.37 12.41 12.32
CA GLU A 113 11.58 11.63 12.07
C GLU A 113 11.71 10.43 13.02
N ASN A 114 11.21 10.54 14.26
CA ASN A 114 11.17 9.41 15.18
C ASN A 114 10.17 8.32 14.77
N VAL A 115 9.11 8.68 14.03
CA VAL A 115 8.16 7.69 13.49
C VAL A 115 8.76 6.99 12.28
N LYS A 116 9.63 7.68 11.53
CA LYS A 116 10.21 7.20 10.27
C LYS A 116 11.46 6.33 10.46
N SER A 117 12.21 6.56 11.54
CA SER A 117 13.50 5.91 11.88
C SER A 117 13.36 4.41 12.04
#